data_AF-A0A6J2UC89-F1
#
_entry.id   AF-A0A6J2UC89-F1
#
_cell.length_a   1.000
_cell.length_b   1.000
_cell.length_c   1.000
_cell.angle_alpha   90.00
_cell.angle_beta   90.00
_cell.angle_gamma   90.00
#
_symmetry.space_group_name_H-M   'P 1'
#
loop_
_entity.id
_entity.type
_entity.pdbx_description
1 polymer ?
#
loop_
_entity_poly.entity_id
_entity_poly.type
_entity_poly.pdbx_seq_one_letter_code
_entity_poly.pdbx_strand_id
1 'polypeptide(L)'
;MEPVCEADAADNLLKLIRQLIVEEAYDGVKMLFYGPDPSKCAKNLHLMPAIAMDIYNEICFPSLNDEINSDDPELFDCSNELLKLLADYAPLEDLMLELMERIEESRSQAVFSAYIRALQVVLLRHGNQKPQALEWCLNSVFTRLQELPLPAYLSEGYDADQARLLEQDPKVEDLLAHYITVELFLEPLLTDVAVKDVPTGACQTFRDCSMSRRNILTCFLIQLLGKPLALLELSYVKKDMTVSYVQQIVKSLTEHVTQCIGDPYYLLGLVEKRARWQRKLDAAKGVFEMSSQNVFLIEEKLPLHALGMYYHALFVGNLLPPNAPKVYSSLFLLEAGIYLGAVLLEQTEPPLQFSGLRLIEHLVSELTVEIPEASLQMEVHKRFCMALCSIVGYSPQVPLRQLGLCVLRDYILSFGHSGKYFIIKNLLETLQHDGLMGYLSSMYKDLVNQALNQNETLPEVYHGAQFRSMLLLSVCCLPNDVKSDLLMNADRLNSALNIVRYFALRDTLNHTGFWNVMPEIEIKLLQPLGKALDFSLAHYKAYKDRVVNGQSASDDAMIKEQLNMLSMKITNSGVAGEGDSTMPDIGQKQKLEVLGSSITSLEQLLYLYLRTNECLEQSSRKRKQTEV
;
A
#
# COMPACT_ATOMS: atom_id res chain seq x y z
N MET A 1 -29.29 -8.56 67.57
CA MET A 1 -28.33 -8.78 66.46
C MET A 1 -28.29 -7.48 65.70
N GLU A 2 -27.28 -6.67 66.01
CA GLU A 2 -27.03 -5.38 65.36
C GLU A 2 -26.70 -5.60 63.88
N PRO A 3 -27.08 -4.67 62.98
CA PRO A 3 -26.68 -4.76 61.59
C PRO A 3 -25.16 -4.59 61.54
N VAL A 4 -24.43 -5.66 61.19
CA VAL A 4 -23.02 -5.56 60.82
C VAL A 4 -22.95 -4.51 59.71
N CYS A 5 -22.13 -3.48 59.91
CA CYS A 5 -21.96 -2.41 58.94
C CYS A 5 -21.50 -3.06 57.62
N GLU A 6 -22.13 -2.72 56.48
CA GLU A 6 -21.82 -3.35 55.18
C GLU A 6 -20.32 -3.22 54.83
N ALA A 7 -19.66 -2.16 55.30
CA ALA A 7 -18.22 -1.96 55.20
C ALA A 7 -17.40 -3.02 55.96
N ASP A 8 -17.79 -3.39 57.18
CA ASP A 8 -17.07 -4.42 57.96
C ASP A 8 -17.23 -5.80 57.31
N ALA A 9 -18.38 -6.07 56.69
CA ALA A 9 -18.62 -7.32 55.97
C ALA A 9 -17.79 -7.41 54.68
N ALA A 10 -17.66 -6.30 53.95
CA ALA A 10 -16.80 -6.15 52.78
C ALA A 10 -15.31 -6.37 53.13
N ASP A 11 -14.81 -5.73 54.18
CA ASP A 11 -13.42 -5.89 54.66
C ASP A 11 -13.11 -7.34 55.08
N ASN A 12 -14.08 -8.02 55.71
CA ASN A 12 -13.93 -9.42 56.09
C ASN A 12 -13.88 -10.34 54.87
N LEU A 13 -14.66 -10.05 53.82
CA LEU A 13 -14.60 -10.78 52.56
C LEU A 13 -13.24 -10.59 51.87
N LEU A 14 -12.73 -9.36 51.83
CA LEU A 14 -11.39 -9.07 51.27
C LEU A 14 -10.30 -9.85 52.03
N LYS A 15 -10.31 -9.83 53.36
CA LYS A 15 -9.37 -10.61 54.19
C LYS A 15 -9.46 -12.12 53.92
N LEU A 16 -10.67 -12.65 53.75
CA LEU A 16 -10.87 -14.07 53.44
C LEU A 16 -10.28 -14.43 52.07
N ILE A 17 -10.50 -13.59 51.04
CA ILE A 17 -9.92 -13.82 49.71
C ILE A 17 -8.39 -13.81 49.80
N ARG A 18 -7.79 -12.82 50.50
CA ARG A 18 -6.34 -12.78 50.72
C ARG A 18 -5.82 -14.03 51.40
N GLN A 19 -6.49 -14.48 52.45
CA GLN A 19 -6.08 -15.68 53.20
C GLN A 19 -6.12 -16.93 52.31
N LEU A 20 -7.17 -17.10 51.51
CA LEU A 20 -7.30 -18.24 50.59
C LEU A 20 -6.22 -18.23 49.51
N ILE A 21 -5.81 -17.06 49.03
CA ILE A 21 -4.72 -16.94 48.06
C ILE A 21 -3.37 -17.31 48.69
N VAL A 22 -3.10 -16.84 49.92
CA VAL A 22 -1.86 -17.17 50.66
C VAL A 22 -1.80 -18.66 51.02
N GLU A 23 -2.94 -19.31 51.22
CA GLU A 23 -3.06 -20.74 51.51
C GLU A 23 -3.09 -21.62 50.24
N GLU A 24 -2.84 -21.06 49.05
CA GLU A 24 -2.91 -21.74 47.74
C GLU A 24 -4.28 -22.43 47.49
N ALA A 25 -5.34 -21.96 48.16
CA ALA A 25 -6.69 -22.50 48.10
C ALA A 25 -7.52 -21.81 47.00
N TYR A 26 -7.02 -21.80 45.76
CA TYR A 26 -7.59 -21.07 44.62
C TYR A 26 -9.02 -21.49 44.26
N ASP A 27 -9.33 -22.78 44.36
CA ASP A 27 -10.70 -23.28 44.18
C ASP A 27 -11.66 -22.75 45.26
N GLY A 28 -11.14 -22.52 46.47
CA GLY A 28 -11.90 -21.89 47.55
C GLY A 28 -12.37 -20.48 47.17
N VAL A 29 -11.52 -19.71 46.47
CA VAL A 29 -11.86 -18.38 45.97
C VAL A 29 -12.97 -18.45 44.92
N LYS A 30 -12.88 -19.39 43.96
CA LYS A 30 -13.94 -19.61 42.96
C LYS A 30 -15.26 -19.99 43.61
N MET A 31 -15.23 -20.83 44.64
CA MET A 31 -16.42 -21.29 45.38
C MET A 31 -17.14 -20.17 46.16
N LEU A 32 -16.45 -19.07 46.50
CA LEU A 32 -17.10 -17.90 47.13
C LEU A 32 -18.12 -17.22 46.20
N PHE A 33 -17.90 -17.30 44.89
CA PHE A 33 -18.71 -16.61 43.88
C PHE A 33 -19.55 -17.56 43.00
N TYR A 34 -19.08 -18.80 42.80
CA TYR A 34 -19.72 -19.80 41.94
C TYR A 34 -20.10 -21.10 42.66
N GLY A 35 -20.13 -21.08 44.00
CA GLY A 35 -20.46 -22.25 44.81
C GLY A 35 -21.92 -22.73 44.71
N PRO A 36 -22.23 -23.91 45.27
CA PRO A 36 -23.55 -24.55 45.18
C PRO A 36 -24.66 -23.82 45.97
N ASP A 37 -24.31 -22.86 46.84
CA ASP A 37 -25.23 -22.06 47.64
C ASP A 37 -25.46 -20.66 47.01
N PRO A 38 -26.44 -20.49 46.09
CA PRO A 38 -26.63 -19.23 45.34
C PRO A 38 -26.94 -18.03 46.24
N SER A 39 -27.54 -18.25 47.42
CA SER A 39 -27.83 -17.18 48.38
C SER A 39 -26.57 -16.59 49.03
N LYS A 40 -25.51 -17.38 49.24
CA LYS A 40 -24.24 -16.89 49.79
C LYS A 40 -23.43 -16.16 48.72
N CYS A 41 -23.38 -16.72 47.51
CA CYS A 41 -22.75 -16.08 46.36
C CYS A 41 -23.37 -14.72 46.07
N ALA A 42 -24.71 -14.61 46.04
CA ALA A 42 -25.39 -13.33 45.84
C ALA A 42 -25.06 -12.28 46.92
N LYS A 43 -24.88 -12.70 48.19
CA LYS A 43 -24.45 -11.80 49.27
C LYS A 43 -23.02 -11.30 49.07
N ASN A 44 -22.10 -12.19 48.68
CA ASN A 44 -20.72 -11.82 48.40
C ASN A 44 -20.64 -10.88 47.19
N LEU A 45 -21.42 -11.14 46.14
CA LEU A 45 -21.50 -10.26 44.96
C LEU A 45 -22.06 -8.87 45.28
N HIS A 46 -22.97 -8.74 46.24
CA HIS A 46 -23.47 -7.42 46.69
C HIS A 46 -22.39 -6.56 47.37
N LEU A 47 -21.37 -7.20 47.96
CA LEU A 47 -20.25 -6.51 48.61
C LEU A 47 -19.14 -6.12 47.61
N MET A 48 -19.14 -6.70 46.39
CA MET A 48 -18.08 -6.48 45.38
C MET A 48 -17.84 -5.01 45.00
N PRO A 49 -18.86 -4.16 44.81
CA PRO A 49 -18.62 -2.75 44.45
C PRO A 49 -17.76 -1.99 45.46
N ALA A 50 -17.77 -2.38 46.74
CA ALA A 50 -17.01 -1.73 47.79
C ALA A 50 -15.53 -2.16 47.83
N ILE A 51 -15.20 -3.38 47.33
CA ILE A 51 -13.87 -3.99 47.45
C ILE A 51 -13.20 -4.27 46.10
N ALA A 52 -13.88 -4.03 44.97
CA ALA A 52 -13.40 -4.43 43.65
C ALA A 52 -12.04 -3.81 43.30
N MET A 53 -11.82 -2.53 43.61
CA MET A 53 -10.53 -1.88 43.35
C MET A 53 -9.44 -2.32 44.32
N ASP A 54 -9.79 -2.68 45.56
CA ASP A 54 -8.81 -3.22 46.51
C ASP A 54 -8.35 -4.62 46.06
N ILE A 55 -9.29 -5.47 45.62
CA ILE A 55 -8.99 -6.77 45.00
C ILE A 55 -8.12 -6.59 43.76
N TYR A 56 -8.43 -5.61 42.91
CA TYR A 56 -7.60 -5.32 41.75
C TYR A 56 -6.17 -4.98 42.15
N ASN A 57 -5.98 -3.98 43.02
CA ASN A 57 -4.66 -3.46 43.38
C ASN A 57 -3.81 -4.44 44.19
N GLU A 58 -4.43 -5.20 45.10
CA GLU A 58 -3.70 -6.04 46.03
C GLU A 58 -3.51 -7.47 45.54
N ILE A 59 -4.36 -7.94 44.63
CA ILE A 59 -4.35 -9.33 44.15
C ILE A 59 -4.11 -9.38 42.65
N CYS A 60 -5.02 -8.81 41.84
CA CYS A 60 -4.98 -9.01 40.39
C CYS A 60 -3.73 -8.36 39.77
N PHE A 61 -3.47 -7.11 40.12
CA PHE A 61 -2.33 -6.34 39.63
C PHE A 61 -0.96 -7.02 39.90
N PRO A 62 -0.64 -7.45 41.14
CA PRO A 62 0.65 -8.11 41.40
C PRO A 62 0.73 -9.55 40.88
N SER A 63 -0.40 -10.24 40.65
CA SER A 63 -0.41 -11.65 40.21
C SER A 63 -0.47 -11.85 38.71
N LEU A 64 -0.99 -10.87 37.95
CA LEU A 64 -1.14 -10.95 36.49
C LEU A 64 0.11 -10.43 35.78
N ASN A 65 1.20 -11.21 35.86
CA ASN A 65 2.45 -10.93 35.17
C ASN A 65 3.10 -12.21 34.60
N ASP A 66 4.14 -12.02 33.78
CA ASP A 66 4.80 -13.11 33.05
C ASP A 66 5.55 -14.09 33.97
N GLU A 67 6.08 -13.60 35.10
CA GLU A 67 6.82 -14.41 36.08
C GLU A 67 5.86 -15.40 36.75
N ILE A 68 4.72 -14.91 37.24
CA ILE A 68 3.72 -15.74 37.91
C ILE A 68 3.00 -16.67 36.94
N ASN A 69 2.73 -16.22 35.71
CA ASN A 69 2.19 -17.12 34.68
C ASN A 69 3.11 -18.32 34.38
N SER A 70 4.42 -18.17 34.61
CA SER A 70 5.40 -19.24 34.43
C SER A 70 5.60 -20.09 35.70
N ASP A 71 5.64 -19.43 36.87
CA ASP A 71 5.99 -20.06 38.15
C ASP A 71 4.78 -20.66 38.90
N ASP A 72 3.61 -20.00 38.84
CA ASP A 72 2.35 -20.44 39.46
C ASP A 72 1.14 -20.12 38.53
N PRO A 73 0.88 -20.98 37.53
CA PRO A 73 -0.22 -20.78 36.58
C PRO A 73 -1.60 -20.87 37.25
N GLU A 74 -1.74 -21.55 38.39
CA GLU A 74 -3.03 -21.68 39.07
C GLU A 74 -3.43 -20.36 39.76
N LEU A 75 -2.45 -19.66 40.35
CA LEU A 75 -2.65 -18.30 40.85
C LEU A 75 -3.01 -17.34 39.71
N PHE A 76 -2.30 -17.41 38.59
CA PHE A 76 -2.59 -16.58 37.42
C PHE A 76 -4.02 -16.77 36.92
N ASP A 77 -4.45 -18.03 36.74
CA ASP A 77 -5.81 -18.37 36.31
C ASP A 77 -6.88 -17.91 37.31
N CYS A 78 -6.62 -18.07 38.61
CA CYS A 78 -7.52 -17.60 39.66
C CYS A 78 -7.69 -16.08 39.60
N SER A 79 -6.59 -15.35 39.46
CA SER A 79 -6.59 -13.89 39.35
C SER A 79 -7.23 -13.38 38.06
N ASN A 80 -7.06 -14.10 36.94
CA ASN A 80 -7.70 -13.79 35.67
C ASN A 80 -9.23 -13.89 35.77
N GLU A 81 -9.75 -14.96 36.38
CA GLU A 81 -11.18 -15.12 36.60
C GLU A 81 -11.73 -14.11 37.63
N LEU A 82 -10.95 -13.78 38.67
CA LEU A 82 -11.28 -12.69 39.60
C LEU A 82 -11.35 -11.33 38.91
N LEU A 83 -10.38 -11.02 38.03
CA LEU A 83 -10.34 -9.78 37.26
C LEU A 83 -11.56 -9.65 36.33
N LYS A 84 -11.95 -10.75 35.68
CA LYS A 84 -13.16 -10.78 34.85
C LYS A 84 -14.42 -10.55 35.70
N LEU A 85 -14.49 -11.15 36.89
CA LEU A 85 -15.64 -11.00 37.79
C LEU A 85 -15.73 -9.57 38.36
N LEU A 86 -14.62 -8.99 38.81
CA LEU A 86 -14.64 -7.65 39.39
C LEU A 86 -15.00 -6.58 38.35
N ALA A 87 -14.72 -6.82 37.06
CA ALA A 87 -15.10 -5.93 35.96
C ALA A 87 -16.62 -5.68 35.87
N ASP A 88 -17.46 -6.60 36.36
CA ASP A 88 -18.91 -6.41 36.44
C ASP A 88 -19.33 -5.40 37.52
N TYR A 89 -18.51 -5.20 38.56
CA TYR A 89 -18.89 -4.46 39.78
C TYR A 89 -18.02 -3.22 40.07
N ALA A 90 -16.78 -3.16 39.57
CA ALA A 90 -15.86 -2.06 39.81
C ALA A 90 -16.36 -0.71 39.24
N PRO A 91 -15.88 0.44 39.74
CA PRO A 91 -16.09 1.74 39.10
C PRO A 91 -15.62 1.73 37.64
N LEU A 92 -16.49 2.14 36.71
CA LEU A 92 -16.25 2.04 35.26
C LEU A 92 -15.04 2.83 34.80
N GLU A 93 -14.91 4.11 35.21
CA GLU A 93 -13.89 5.01 34.68
C GLU A 93 -12.49 4.67 35.22
N ASP A 94 -12.38 4.36 36.52
CA ASP A 94 -11.10 4.04 37.17
C ASP A 94 -10.52 2.72 36.63
N LEU A 95 -11.33 1.65 36.62
CA LEU A 95 -10.88 0.35 36.12
C LEU A 95 -10.56 0.42 34.62
N MET A 96 -11.34 1.17 33.82
CA MET A 96 -11.08 1.30 32.39
C MET A 96 -9.70 1.91 32.11
N LEU A 97 -9.31 2.96 32.84
CA LEU A 97 -8.00 3.62 32.66
C LEU A 97 -6.85 2.68 33.04
N GLU A 98 -6.98 1.96 34.15
CA GLU A 98 -5.96 0.99 34.58
C GLU A 98 -5.82 -0.16 33.58
N LEU A 99 -6.95 -0.69 33.07
CA LEU A 99 -6.93 -1.74 32.04
C LEU A 99 -6.27 -1.26 30.74
N MET A 100 -6.54 -0.02 30.31
CA MET A 100 -5.93 0.55 29.11
C MET A 100 -4.40 0.63 29.23
N GLU A 101 -3.90 1.15 30.36
CA GLU A 101 -2.47 1.24 30.64
C GLU A 101 -1.82 -0.16 30.62
N ARG A 102 -2.44 -1.15 31.29
CA ARG A 102 -1.90 -2.52 31.33
C ARG A 102 -1.93 -3.22 29.98
N ILE A 103 -2.93 -2.94 29.15
CA ILE A 103 -3.00 -3.48 27.78
C ILE A 103 -1.83 -2.96 26.95
N GLU A 104 -1.52 -1.66 27.03
CA GLU A 104 -0.39 -1.06 26.31
C GLU A 104 0.96 -1.60 26.80
N GLU A 105 1.14 -1.76 28.11
CA GLU A 105 2.39 -2.24 28.71
C GLU A 105 2.62 -3.76 28.59
N SER A 106 1.57 -4.53 28.27
CA SER A 106 1.61 -6.00 28.27
C SER A 106 2.68 -6.55 27.33
N ARG A 107 3.50 -7.50 27.81
CA ARG A 107 4.57 -8.11 27.01
C ARG A 107 4.20 -9.47 26.47
N SER A 108 3.48 -10.28 27.24
CA SER A 108 3.00 -11.58 26.81
C SER A 108 1.54 -11.54 26.36
N GLN A 109 1.21 -12.47 25.46
CA GLN A 109 -0.15 -12.70 25.00
C GLN A 109 -1.10 -13.10 26.15
N ALA A 110 -0.61 -13.84 27.16
CA ALA A 110 -1.44 -14.28 28.29
C ALA A 110 -1.91 -13.11 29.16
N VAL A 111 -0.99 -12.20 29.51
CA VAL A 111 -1.30 -10.99 30.28
C VAL A 111 -2.22 -10.07 29.47
N PHE A 112 -1.93 -9.86 28.18
CA PHE A 112 -2.80 -9.13 27.27
C PHE A 112 -4.23 -9.71 27.23
N SER A 113 -4.34 -11.04 27.15
CA SER A 113 -5.63 -11.76 27.12
C SER A 113 -6.44 -11.56 28.40
N ALA A 114 -5.81 -11.59 29.58
CA ALA A 114 -6.50 -11.38 30.85
C ALA A 114 -7.13 -9.97 30.94
N TYR A 115 -6.35 -8.94 30.62
CA TYR A 115 -6.82 -7.55 30.70
C TYR A 115 -7.87 -7.21 29.63
N ILE A 116 -7.70 -7.69 28.39
CA ILE A 116 -8.66 -7.42 27.33
C ILE A 116 -10.01 -8.12 27.57
N ARG A 117 -10.01 -9.31 28.20
CA ARG A 117 -11.23 -10.00 28.65
C ARG A 117 -11.99 -9.19 29.69
N ALA A 118 -11.29 -8.59 30.65
CA ALA A 118 -11.91 -7.71 31.64
C ALA A 118 -12.45 -6.42 31.00
N LEU A 119 -11.69 -5.83 30.07
CA LEU A 119 -12.09 -4.65 29.31
C LEU A 119 -13.38 -4.91 28.50
N GLN A 120 -13.55 -6.12 27.94
CA GLN A 120 -14.77 -6.51 27.25
C GLN A 120 -16.01 -6.32 28.13
N VAL A 121 -15.94 -6.80 29.38
CA VAL A 121 -17.03 -6.73 30.36
C VAL A 121 -17.33 -5.26 30.69
N VAL A 122 -16.28 -4.47 30.95
CA VAL A 122 -16.40 -3.02 31.21
C VAL A 122 -17.10 -2.30 30.06
N LEU A 123 -16.71 -2.57 28.81
CA LEU A 123 -17.28 -1.94 27.62
C LEU A 123 -18.74 -2.36 27.35
N LEU A 124 -19.07 -3.63 27.58
CA LEU A 124 -20.46 -4.12 27.48
C LEU A 124 -21.36 -3.47 28.54
N ARG A 125 -20.85 -3.31 29.77
CA ARG A 125 -21.55 -2.66 30.89
C ARG A 125 -21.75 -1.15 30.65
N HIS A 126 -20.76 -0.48 30.06
CA HIS A 126 -20.86 0.96 29.75
C HIS A 126 -21.94 1.28 28.71
N GLY A 127 -22.24 0.34 27.80
CA GLY A 127 -23.29 0.46 26.80
C GLY A 127 -23.10 1.67 25.86
N ASN A 128 -24.21 2.29 25.44
CA ASN A 128 -24.22 3.35 24.42
C ASN A 128 -23.88 4.77 24.96
N GLN A 129 -23.45 4.89 26.21
CA GLN A 129 -23.37 6.18 26.91
C GLN A 129 -22.24 7.09 26.43
N LYS A 130 -21.05 6.54 26.11
CA LYS A 130 -19.89 7.32 25.63
C LYS A 130 -19.14 6.57 24.51
N PRO A 131 -19.41 6.86 23.23
CA PRO A 131 -18.68 6.26 22.11
C PRO A 131 -17.18 6.61 22.12
N GLN A 132 -16.80 7.76 22.69
CA GLN A 132 -15.39 8.16 22.86
C GLN A 132 -14.61 7.23 23.81
N ALA A 133 -15.25 6.71 24.86
CA ALA A 133 -14.59 5.77 25.76
C ALA A 133 -14.22 4.48 25.02
N LEU A 134 -15.13 3.98 24.17
CA LEU A 134 -14.85 2.85 23.30
C LEU A 134 -13.69 3.14 22.34
N GLU A 135 -13.65 4.34 21.73
CA GLU A 135 -12.52 4.74 20.87
C GLU A 135 -11.19 4.69 21.62
N TRP A 136 -11.11 5.25 22.82
CA TRP A 136 -9.88 5.25 23.61
C TRP A 136 -9.41 3.83 23.96
N CYS A 137 -10.32 2.98 24.42
CA CYS A 137 -10.00 1.60 24.75
C CYS A 137 -9.52 0.80 23.52
N LEU A 138 -10.17 0.98 22.37
CA LEU A 138 -9.78 0.30 21.14
C LEU A 138 -8.44 0.83 20.61
N ASN A 139 -8.16 2.13 20.77
CA ASN A 139 -6.86 2.69 20.42
C ASN A 139 -5.74 2.10 21.29
N SER A 140 -5.94 1.91 22.59
CA SER A 140 -4.95 1.22 23.45
C SER A 140 -4.64 -0.20 22.99
N VAL A 141 -5.68 -0.95 22.59
CA VAL A 141 -5.51 -2.28 21.98
C VAL A 141 -4.72 -2.18 20.67
N PHE A 142 -5.04 -1.20 19.82
CA PHE A 142 -4.33 -1.00 18.55
C PHE A 142 -2.86 -0.62 18.74
N THR A 143 -2.58 0.31 19.65
CA THR A 143 -1.21 0.73 20.00
C THR A 143 -0.38 -0.48 20.40
N ARG A 144 -0.92 -1.35 21.25
CA ARG A 144 -0.23 -2.58 21.64
C ARG A 144 0.10 -3.48 20.44
N LEU A 145 -0.84 -3.66 19.51
CA LEU A 145 -0.60 -4.43 18.28
C LEU A 145 0.49 -3.81 17.39
N GLN A 146 0.56 -2.48 17.32
CA GLN A 146 1.59 -1.78 16.53
C GLN A 146 2.99 -1.87 17.15
N GLU A 147 3.09 -1.94 18.47
CA GLU A 147 4.35 -2.02 19.21
C GLU A 147 4.95 -3.43 19.27
N LEU A 148 4.22 -4.45 18.82
CA LEU A 148 4.73 -5.82 18.76
C LEU A 148 5.99 -5.91 17.88
N PRO A 149 7.03 -6.62 18.32
CA PRO A 149 8.29 -6.68 17.59
C PRO A 149 8.13 -7.50 16.31
N LEU A 150 8.28 -6.86 15.15
CA LEU A 150 8.19 -7.54 13.85
C LEU A 150 9.57 -7.80 13.24
N PRO A 151 9.71 -8.85 12.40
CA PRO A 151 10.91 -9.05 11.61
C PRO A 151 11.12 -7.91 10.59
N ALA A 152 12.36 -7.42 10.49
CA ALA A 152 12.69 -6.31 9.58
C ALA A 152 12.42 -6.61 8.09
N TYR A 153 12.52 -7.89 7.70
CA TYR A 153 12.28 -8.32 6.31
C TYR A 153 10.83 -8.06 5.86
N LEU A 154 9.87 -7.91 6.77
CA LEU A 154 8.49 -7.58 6.40
C LEU A 154 8.39 -6.16 5.80
N SER A 155 9.19 -5.22 6.31
CA SER A 155 9.24 -3.84 5.83
C SER A 155 10.13 -3.66 4.60
N GLU A 156 11.24 -4.42 4.52
CA GLU A 156 12.10 -4.48 3.33
C GLU A 156 11.43 -5.24 2.16
N GLY A 157 10.47 -6.10 2.53
CA GLY A 157 9.69 -6.97 1.68
C GLY A 157 10.38 -8.29 1.37
N TYR A 158 9.57 -9.24 0.91
CA TYR A 158 9.93 -10.65 0.77
C TYR A 158 9.32 -11.23 -0.51
N ASP A 159 9.84 -12.38 -0.95
CA ASP A 159 9.36 -13.06 -2.15
C ASP A 159 8.19 -14.04 -1.89
N ALA A 160 7.66 -14.64 -2.96
CA ALA A 160 6.50 -15.52 -2.88
C ALA A 160 6.79 -16.87 -2.18
N ASP A 161 8.06 -17.27 -2.06
CA ASP A 161 8.43 -18.51 -1.38
C ASP A 161 8.66 -18.24 0.12
N GLN A 162 9.28 -17.11 0.47
CA GLN A 162 9.37 -16.58 1.83
C GLN A 162 7.98 -16.30 2.41
N ALA A 163 7.04 -15.80 1.59
CA ALA A 163 5.64 -15.57 1.98
C ALA A 163 4.95 -16.83 2.55
N ARG A 164 5.37 -18.04 2.14
CA ARG A 164 4.79 -19.30 2.61
C ARG A 164 5.28 -19.73 4.00
N LEU A 165 6.36 -19.11 4.47
CA LEU A 165 7.01 -19.46 5.74
C LEU A 165 6.80 -18.38 6.81
N LEU A 166 6.06 -17.31 6.50
CA LEU A 166 5.81 -16.20 7.44
C LEU A 166 5.21 -16.68 8.76
N GLU A 167 4.22 -17.57 8.69
CA GLU A 167 3.50 -18.09 9.87
C GLU A 167 4.37 -19.00 10.74
N GLN A 168 5.59 -19.35 10.31
CA GLN A 168 6.56 -20.12 11.10
C GLN A 168 7.53 -19.21 11.88
N ASP A 169 7.52 -17.91 11.62
CA ASP A 169 8.33 -16.96 12.38
C ASP A 169 7.67 -16.72 13.76
N PRO A 170 8.38 -16.94 14.88
CA PRO A 170 7.80 -16.83 16.22
C PRO A 170 7.22 -15.44 16.51
N LYS A 171 7.76 -14.38 15.89
CA LYS A 171 7.23 -13.01 16.05
C LYS A 171 5.92 -12.82 15.30
N VAL A 172 5.77 -13.48 14.16
CA VAL A 172 4.53 -13.46 13.38
C VAL A 172 3.48 -14.33 14.04
N GLU A 173 3.85 -15.49 14.56
CA GLU A 173 2.97 -16.37 15.35
C GLU A 173 2.41 -15.62 16.58
N ASP A 174 3.28 -14.93 17.33
CA ASP A 174 2.87 -14.11 18.47
C ASP A 174 1.90 -12.99 18.05
N LEU A 175 2.18 -12.28 16.95
CA LEU A 175 1.26 -11.29 16.40
C LEU A 175 -0.12 -11.90 16.09
N LEU A 176 -0.16 -13.04 15.40
CA LEU A 176 -1.41 -13.70 15.03
C LEU A 176 -2.19 -14.16 16.27
N ALA A 177 -1.52 -14.64 17.32
CA ALA A 177 -2.15 -14.97 18.59
C ALA A 177 -2.80 -13.76 19.26
N HIS A 178 -2.19 -12.58 19.18
CA HIS A 178 -2.80 -11.33 19.64
C HIS A 178 -4.03 -10.95 18.80
N TYR A 179 -3.98 -11.07 17.47
CA TYR A 179 -5.15 -10.84 16.61
C TYR A 179 -6.32 -11.77 16.94
N ILE A 180 -6.06 -13.07 17.13
CA ILE A 180 -7.09 -14.05 17.53
C ILE A 180 -7.71 -13.64 18.87
N THR A 181 -6.88 -13.20 19.83
CA THR A 181 -7.36 -12.72 21.13
C THR A 181 -8.25 -11.47 20.99
N VAL A 182 -7.89 -10.56 20.09
CA VAL A 182 -8.70 -9.37 19.77
C VAL A 182 -10.02 -9.76 19.08
N GLU A 183 -10.04 -10.76 18.20
CA GLU A 183 -11.29 -11.25 17.61
C GLU A 183 -12.26 -11.81 18.65
N LEU A 184 -11.76 -12.64 19.57
CA LEU A 184 -12.55 -13.14 20.71
C LEU A 184 -13.07 -12.01 21.61
N PHE A 185 -12.28 -10.95 21.77
CA PHE A 185 -12.69 -9.73 22.46
C PHE A 185 -13.80 -8.97 21.71
N LEU A 186 -13.75 -8.93 20.38
CA LEU A 186 -14.71 -8.17 19.56
C LEU A 186 -16.06 -8.87 19.38
N GLU A 187 -16.10 -10.21 19.34
CA GLU A 187 -17.32 -10.96 18.99
C GLU A 187 -18.56 -10.60 19.85
N PRO A 188 -18.49 -10.52 21.19
CA PRO A 188 -19.61 -10.06 22.01
C PRO A 188 -19.99 -8.59 21.80
N LEU A 189 -19.01 -7.72 21.55
CA LEU A 189 -19.25 -6.30 21.28
C LEU A 189 -19.95 -6.09 19.93
N LEU A 190 -19.58 -6.87 18.92
CA LEU A 190 -20.21 -6.85 17.61
C LEU A 190 -21.64 -7.39 17.65
N THR A 191 -21.86 -8.45 18.43
CA THR A 191 -23.21 -8.99 18.67
C THR A 191 -24.09 -7.97 19.40
N ASP A 192 -23.56 -7.31 20.42
CA ASP A 192 -24.24 -6.22 21.14
C ASP A 192 -24.68 -5.10 20.20
N VAL A 193 -23.76 -4.63 19.34
CA VAL A 193 -24.02 -3.56 18.38
C VAL A 193 -24.96 -4.01 17.26
N ALA A 194 -24.85 -5.24 16.77
CA ALA A 194 -25.75 -5.77 15.75
C ALA A 194 -27.20 -5.87 16.24
N VAL A 195 -27.41 -6.20 17.52
CA VAL A 195 -28.74 -6.37 18.15
C VAL A 195 -29.32 -5.05 18.68
N LYS A 196 -28.51 -4.20 19.31
CA LYS A 196 -28.97 -2.96 19.96
C LYS A 196 -28.92 -1.74 19.05
N ASP A 197 -27.93 -1.67 18.15
CA ASP A 197 -27.80 -0.64 17.13
C ASP A 197 -28.31 -1.15 15.76
N VAL A 198 -29.44 -1.87 15.78
CA VAL A 198 -30.29 -2.06 14.59
C VAL A 198 -30.52 -0.67 14.02
N PRO A 199 -30.35 -0.44 12.69
CA PRO A 199 -30.62 0.86 12.10
C PRO A 199 -32.05 1.27 12.50
N THR A 200 -32.15 2.22 13.42
CA THR A 200 -33.41 2.65 14.01
C THR A 200 -34.25 3.27 12.89
N GLY A 201 -35.13 2.43 12.32
CA GLY A 201 -36.00 2.72 11.17
C GLY A 201 -35.28 2.54 9.83
N ALA A 202 -35.74 1.72 8.88
CA ALA A 202 -36.98 1.92 8.11
C ALA A 202 -37.38 3.39 7.76
N CYS A 203 -36.71 4.41 8.31
CA CYS A 203 -37.08 5.82 8.19
C CYS A 203 -35.88 6.79 8.05
N GLN A 204 -34.63 6.33 8.13
CA GLN A 204 -33.48 7.16 7.74
C GLN A 204 -32.99 6.76 6.35
N THR A 205 -33.22 7.62 5.37
CA THR A 205 -32.71 7.47 3.99
C THR A 205 -31.18 7.58 3.89
N PHE A 206 -30.51 8.14 4.92
CA PHE A 206 -29.08 8.37 4.94
C PHE A 206 -28.45 7.77 6.20
N ARG A 207 -27.25 7.20 6.06
CA ARG A 207 -26.48 6.66 7.19
C ARG A 207 -25.95 7.77 8.08
N ASP A 208 -26.11 7.62 9.39
CA ASP A 208 -25.43 8.48 10.34
C ASP A 208 -23.92 8.19 10.33
N CYS A 209 -23.14 9.21 10.00
CA CYS A 209 -21.67 9.17 10.00
C CYS A 209 -21.05 9.81 11.24
N SER A 210 -21.88 10.17 12.24
CA SER A 210 -21.44 10.71 13.53
C SER A 210 -20.69 9.68 14.38
N MET A 211 -20.13 10.15 15.49
CA MET A 211 -19.47 9.34 16.50
C MET A 211 -20.47 8.41 17.21
N SER A 212 -20.67 7.22 16.65
CA SER A 212 -21.46 6.14 17.23
C SER A 212 -20.57 4.92 17.51
N ARG A 213 -20.97 4.04 18.45
CA ARG A 213 -20.23 2.81 18.75
C ARG A 213 -20.01 1.97 17.49
N ARG A 214 -21.06 1.82 16.68
CA ARG A 214 -21.02 1.12 15.39
C ARG A 214 -20.00 1.70 14.42
N ASN A 215 -19.96 3.03 14.24
CA ASN A 215 -19.00 3.66 13.33
C ASN A 215 -17.57 3.58 13.84
N ILE A 216 -17.36 3.71 15.16
CA ILE A 216 -16.03 3.57 15.78
C ILE A 216 -15.51 2.14 15.65
N LEU A 217 -16.34 1.12 15.92
CA LEU A 217 -15.98 -0.28 15.68
C LEU A 217 -15.68 -0.54 14.21
N THR A 218 -16.46 0.05 13.29
CA THR A 218 -16.19 -0.06 11.85
C THR A 218 -14.80 0.49 11.51
N CYS A 219 -14.46 1.68 12.02
CA CYS A 219 -13.15 2.29 11.81
C CYS A 219 -12.03 1.42 12.38
N PHE A 220 -12.18 0.96 13.62
CA PHE A 220 -11.20 0.09 14.29
C PHE A 220 -10.98 -1.23 13.52
N LEU A 221 -12.06 -1.91 13.10
CA LEU A 221 -11.95 -3.14 12.32
C LEU A 221 -11.20 -2.92 10.99
N ILE A 222 -11.45 -1.81 10.30
CA ILE A 222 -10.72 -1.47 9.07
C ILE A 222 -9.26 -1.14 9.41
N GLN A 223 -9.00 -0.43 10.51
CA GLN A 223 -7.66 -0.10 10.97
C GLN A 223 -6.83 -1.35 11.29
N LEU A 224 -7.44 -2.41 11.84
CA LEU A 224 -6.82 -3.72 12.07
C LEU A 224 -6.38 -4.41 10.77
N LEU A 225 -7.03 -4.15 9.64
CA LEU A 225 -6.60 -4.64 8.32
C LEU A 225 -5.38 -3.86 7.77
N GLY A 226 -5.03 -2.74 8.40
CA GLY A 226 -3.82 -1.98 8.10
C GLY A 226 -2.55 -2.61 8.69
N LYS A 227 -1.54 -1.79 8.97
CA LYS A 227 -0.32 -2.26 9.63
C LYS A 227 -0.62 -2.57 11.11
N PRO A 228 -0.13 -3.70 11.66
CA PRO A 228 0.88 -4.59 11.06
C PRO A 228 0.38 -5.74 10.17
N LEU A 229 -0.91 -6.10 10.20
CA LEU A 229 -1.45 -7.25 9.47
C LEU A 229 -1.19 -7.18 7.96
N ALA A 230 -1.35 -5.99 7.37
CA ALA A 230 -1.11 -5.72 5.96
C ALA A 230 0.31 -6.07 5.47
N LEU A 231 1.30 -6.16 6.37
CA LEU A 231 2.67 -6.55 6.01
C LEU A 231 2.82 -8.05 5.74
N LEU A 232 1.89 -8.87 6.27
CA LEU A 232 1.89 -10.32 6.08
C LEU A 232 1.16 -10.75 4.79
N GLU A 233 0.46 -9.82 4.14
CA GLU A 233 -0.39 -10.10 2.99
C GLU A 233 0.37 -9.91 1.67
N LEU A 234 0.96 -10.99 1.16
CA LEU A 234 1.39 -11.12 -0.24
C LEU A 234 0.66 -12.25 -0.99
N SER A 235 -0.07 -13.09 -0.25
CA SER A 235 -0.52 -14.40 -0.71
C SER A 235 -1.93 -14.35 -1.30
N TYR A 236 -1.99 -14.15 -2.61
CA TYR A 236 -3.13 -14.55 -3.42
C TYR A 236 -3.44 -16.03 -3.20
N VAL A 237 -4.69 -16.34 -2.81
CA VAL A 237 -5.19 -17.72 -2.77
C VAL A 237 -5.24 -18.26 -4.19
N LYS A 238 -4.26 -19.09 -4.57
CA LYS A 238 -4.53 -20.08 -5.61
C LYS A 238 -5.53 -21.08 -5.03
N LYS A 239 -6.59 -21.39 -5.79
CA LYS A 239 -7.75 -22.22 -5.40
C LYS A 239 -7.43 -23.61 -4.81
N ASP A 240 -6.17 -24.05 -4.84
CA ASP A 240 -5.74 -25.40 -4.47
C ASP A 240 -4.92 -25.49 -3.16
N MET A 241 -4.79 -24.39 -2.39
CA MET A 241 -3.97 -24.35 -1.17
C MET A 241 -4.81 -24.21 0.11
N THR A 242 -4.27 -24.74 1.22
CA THR A 242 -4.83 -24.59 2.57
C THR A 242 -4.91 -23.12 2.98
N VAL A 243 -6.04 -22.71 3.58
CA VAL A 243 -6.25 -21.34 4.06
C VAL A 243 -5.31 -21.08 5.25
N SER A 244 -4.51 -20.03 5.14
CA SER A 244 -3.54 -19.64 6.18
C SER A 244 -4.21 -18.92 7.36
N TYR A 245 -3.56 -18.84 8.52
CA TYR A 245 -4.11 -18.12 9.67
C TYR A 245 -4.32 -16.63 9.39
N VAL A 246 -3.38 -15.99 8.68
CA VAL A 246 -3.53 -14.59 8.21
C VAL A 246 -4.82 -14.43 7.41
N GLN A 247 -5.10 -15.35 6.49
CA GLN A 247 -6.29 -15.30 5.65
C GLN A 247 -7.58 -15.50 6.44
N GLN A 248 -7.56 -16.31 7.49
CA GLN A 248 -8.72 -16.49 8.38
C GLN A 248 -9.05 -15.20 9.14
N ILE A 249 -8.03 -14.54 9.70
CA ILE A 249 -8.18 -13.25 10.40
C ILE A 249 -8.68 -12.18 9.44
N VAL A 250 -8.05 -12.03 8.26
CA VAL A 250 -8.48 -11.06 7.24
C VAL A 250 -9.94 -11.31 6.83
N LYS A 251 -10.31 -12.58 6.64
CA LYS A 251 -11.69 -12.96 6.30
C LYS A 251 -12.67 -12.57 7.40
N SER A 252 -12.40 -12.97 8.64
CA SER A 252 -13.24 -12.68 9.80
C SER A 252 -13.40 -11.17 10.02
N LEU A 253 -12.30 -10.40 10.04
CA LEU A 253 -12.35 -8.94 10.13
C LEU A 253 -13.15 -8.31 8.98
N THR A 254 -12.96 -8.76 7.75
CA THR A 254 -13.70 -8.25 6.58
C THR A 254 -15.20 -8.54 6.71
N GLU A 255 -15.58 -9.75 7.15
CA GLU A 255 -16.98 -10.12 7.40
C GLU A 255 -17.59 -9.21 8.49
N HIS A 256 -16.89 -8.98 9.60
CA HIS A 256 -17.31 -8.07 10.67
C HIS A 256 -17.49 -6.61 10.18
N VAL A 257 -16.59 -6.12 9.33
CA VAL A 257 -16.73 -4.79 8.71
C VAL A 257 -18.00 -4.74 7.85
N THR A 258 -18.23 -5.73 7.00
CA THR A 258 -19.42 -5.75 6.12
C THR A 258 -20.72 -5.84 6.93
N GLN A 259 -20.73 -6.58 8.05
CA GLN A 259 -21.87 -6.62 8.97
C GLN A 259 -22.15 -5.24 9.60
N CYS A 260 -21.08 -4.53 10.00
CA CYS A 260 -21.21 -3.19 10.57
C CYS A 260 -21.63 -2.15 9.51
N ILE A 261 -21.18 -2.27 8.26
CA ILE A 261 -21.45 -1.27 7.22
C ILE A 261 -22.78 -1.52 6.48
N GLY A 262 -23.16 -2.77 6.29
CA GLY A 262 -24.26 -3.17 5.41
C GLY A 262 -23.80 -3.23 3.95
N ASP A 263 -23.73 -2.08 3.27
CA ASP A 263 -23.25 -2.00 1.89
C ASP A 263 -21.70 -1.98 1.84
N PRO A 264 -21.04 -3.03 1.32
CA PRO A 264 -19.58 -3.12 1.30
C PRO A 264 -18.90 -1.99 0.51
N TYR A 265 -19.60 -1.37 -0.44
CA TYR A 265 -19.06 -0.31 -1.31
C TYR A 265 -19.28 1.11 -0.77
N TYR A 266 -20.01 1.26 0.34
CA TYR A 266 -20.40 2.58 0.86
C TYR A 266 -19.21 3.54 1.07
N LEU A 267 -18.09 3.03 1.57
CA LEU A 267 -16.93 3.87 1.87
C LEU A 267 -16.18 4.35 0.62
N LEU A 268 -16.36 3.71 -0.55
CA LEU A 268 -15.75 4.16 -1.81
C LEU A 268 -16.16 5.59 -2.17
N GLY A 269 -17.43 5.94 -1.92
CA GLY A 269 -17.95 7.29 -2.16
C GLY A 269 -17.36 8.38 -1.27
N LEU A 270 -16.60 7.99 -0.22
CA LEU A 270 -15.90 8.92 0.67
C LEU A 270 -14.44 9.13 0.26
N VAL A 271 -13.85 8.19 -0.47
CA VAL A 271 -12.43 8.23 -0.86
C VAL A 271 -12.15 9.45 -1.73
N GLU A 272 -12.99 9.70 -2.75
CA GLU A 272 -12.86 10.88 -3.61
C GLU A 272 -12.94 12.18 -2.80
N LYS A 273 -13.87 12.26 -1.83
CA LYS A 273 -14.03 13.44 -0.97
C LYS A 273 -12.77 13.70 -0.15
N ARG A 274 -12.15 12.65 0.40
CA ARG A 274 -10.91 12.78 1.18
C ARG A 274 -9.72 13.18 0.31
N ALA A 275 -9.65 12.66 -0.91
CA ALA A 275 -8.56 12.96 -1.81
C ALA A 275 -8.68 14.35 -2.47
N ARG A 276 -9.88 14.78 -2.89
CA ARG A 276 -10.10 16.08 -3.53
C ARG A 276 -10.24 17.21 -2.54
N TRP A 277 -10.91 16.97 -1.42
CA TRP A 277 -11.17 17.98 -0.40
C TRP A 277 -10.37 17.65 0.84
N GLN A 278 -9.04 17.56 0.68
CA GLN A 278 -8.14 17.81 1.81
C GLN A 278 -8.58 19.16 2.39
N ARG A 279 -9.23 19.12 3.56
CA ARG A 279 -9.68 20.35 4.19
C ARG A 279 -8.45 21.22 4.35
N LYS A 280 -8.57 22.50 3.97
CA LYS A 280 -7.57 23.48 4.37
C LYS A 280 -7.63 23.56 5.89
N LEU A 281 -6.76 22.78 6.54
CA LEU A 281 -6.57 22.82 7.97
C LEU A 281 -6.13 24.25 8.29
N ASP A 282 -6.97 24.96 9.05
CA ASP A 282 -6.73 26.33 9.43
C ASP A 282 -6.79 26.39 10.95
N ALA A 283 -5.63 26.14 11.57
CA ALA A 283 -5.47 26.14 13.02
C ALA A 283 -5.88 27.48 13.63
N ALA A 284 -5.71 28.60 12.90
CA ALA A 284 -6.12 29.93 13.36
C ALA A 284 -7.65 30.10 13.41
N LYS A 285 -8.41 29.31 12.63
CA LYS A 285 -9.87 29.24 12.66
C LYS A 285 -10.42 28.04 13.44
N GLY A 286 -9.55 27.27 14.09
CA GLY A 286 -9.93 26.04 14.81
C GLY A 286 -10.40 24.89 13.91
N VAL A 287 -10.07 24.93 12.61
CA VAL A 287 -10.44 23.89 11.65
C VAL A 287 -9.37 22.80 11.65
N PHE A 288 -9.53 21.83 12.54
CA PHE A 288 -8.71 20.61 12.61
C PHE A 288 -9.40 19.45 11.92
N GLU A 289 -8.65 18.40 11.58
CA GLU A 289 -9.22 17.19 11.00
C GLU A 289 -10.28 16.55 11.92
N MET A 290 -9.98 16.52 13.22
CA MET A 290 -10.84 16.05 14.31
C MET A 290 -12.13 16.88 14.52
N SER A 291 -12.28 18.03 13.85
CA SER A 291 -13.53 18.81 13.87
C SER A 291 -14.62 18.24 12.95
N SER A 292 -14.31 17.20 12.16
CA SER A 292 -15.29 16.54 11.31
C SER A 292 -16.39 15.85 12.12
N GLN A 293 -17.65 16.18 11.83
CA GLN A 293 -18.79 15.39 12.31
C GLN A 293 -18.85 13.99 11.67
N ASN A 294 -18.19 13.79 10.52
CA ASN A 294 -18.10 12.50 9.87
C ASN A 294 -16.79 11.80 10.26
N VAL A 295 -16.90 10.71 11.02
CA VAL A 295 -15.79 9.92 11.57
C VAL A 295 -14.93 9.30 10.45
N PHE A 296 -15.54 8.90 9.34
CA PHE A 296 -14.87 8.25 8.22
C PHE A 296 -14.01 9.21 7.38
N LEU A 297 -14.10 10.52 7.63
CA LEU A 297 -13.27 11.53 6.98
C LEU A 297 -11.99 11.88 7.77
N ILE A 298 -11.79 11.27 8.95
CA ILE A 298 -10.65 11.52 9.82
C ILE A 298 -9.58 10.45 9.53
N GLU A 299 -8.37 10.86 9.12
CA GLU A 299 -7.25 9.97 8.80
C GLU A 299 -6.79 9.14 9.99
N GLU A 300 -6.69 9.74 11.17
CA GLU A 300 -6.31 9.03 12.40
C GLU A 300 -7.27 7.87 12.73
N LYS A 301 -8.56 8.01 12.40
CA LYS A 301 -9.58 7.00 12.71
C LYS A 301 -9.77 5.98 11.58
N LEU A 302 -9.71 6.44 10.34
CA LEU A 302 -9.84 5.58 9.16
C LEU A 302 -8.67 5.86 8.21
N PRO A 303 -7.50 5.25 8.43
CA PRO A 303 -6.37 5.44 7.53
C PRO A 303 -6.69 4.91 6.13
N LEU A 304 -6.36 5.68 5.09
CA LEU A 304 -6.72 5.31 3.71
C LEU A 304 -5.99 4.04 3.22
N HIS A 305 -4.78 3.77 3.71
CA HIS A 305 -4.06 2.55 3.38
C HIS A 305 -4.76 1.30 3.94
N ALA A 306 -5.29 1.38 5.17
CA ALA A 306 -6.05 0.29 5.78
C ALA A 306 -7.38 0.07 5.07
N LEU A 307 -8.05 1.15 4.65
CA LEU A 307 -9.22 1.06 3.78
C LEU A 307 -8.89 0.43 2.41
N GLY A 308 -7.70 0.73 1.86
CA GLY A 308 -7.19 0.07 0.67
C GLY A 308 -7.05 -1.45 0.84
N MET A 309 -6.54 -1.89 1.98
CA MET A 309 -6.44 -3.32 2.33
C MET A 309 -7.80 -3.99 2.49
N TYR A 310 -8.79 -3.30 3.08
CA TYR A 310 -10.17 -3.80 3.13
C TYR A 310 -10.75 -4.05 1.72
N TYR A 311 -10.57 -3.12 0.78
CA TYR A 311 -11.04 -3.33 -0.58
C TYR A 311 -10.20 -4.35 -1.36
N HIS A 312 -8.90 -4.46 -1.07
CA HIS A 312 -8.07 -5.56 -1.56
C HIS A 312 -8.64 -6.92 -1.13
N ALA A 313 -8.95 -7.08 0.16
CA ALA A 313 -9.55 -8.29 0.71
C ALA A 313 -10.92 -8.62 0.08
N LEU A 314 -11.78 -7.61 -0.12
CA LEU A 314 -13.08 -7.79 -0.77
C LEU A 314 -12.94 -8.28 -2.22
N PHE A 315 -12.17 -7.57 -3.05
CA PHE A 315 -12.10 -7.81 -4.48
C PHE A 315 -11.10 -8.93 -4.84
N VAL A 316 -9.85 -8.80 -4.42
CA VAL A 316 -8.78 -9.74 -4.75
C VAL A 316 -8.90 -11.01 -3.91
N GLY A 317 -9.24 -10.87 -2.62
CA GLY A 317 -9.51 -12.00 -1.72
C GLY A 317 -10.85 -12.70 -1.96
N ASN A 318 -11.70 -12.16 -2.85
CA ASN A 318 -13.03 -12.67 -3.17
C ASN A 318 -13.92 -12.86 -1.92
N LEU A 319 -13.87 -11.89 -1.02
CA LEU A 319 -14.62 -11.86 0.25
C LEU A 319 -15.89 -11.00 0.17
N LEU A 320 -16.37 -10.71 -1.04
CA LEU A 320 -17.62 -9.98 -1.22
C LEU A 320 -18.81 -10.78 -0.66
N PRO A 321 -19.67 -10.16 0.17
CA PRO A 321 -20.85 -10.85 0.69
C PRO A 321 -21.84 -11.15 -0.44
N PRO A 322 -22.63 -12.24 -0.36
CA PRO A 322 -23.60 -12.61 -1.40
C PRO A 322 -24.69 -11.53 -1.59
N ASN A 323 -24.91 -10.70 -0.58
CA ASN A 323 -25.86 -9.59 -0.58
C ASN A 323 -25.28 -8.28 -1.13
N ALA A 324 -24.06 -8.29 -1.67
CA ALA A 324 -23.40 -7.10 -2.21
C ALA A 324 -24.24 -6.46 -3.34
N PRO A 325 -24.44 -5.13 -3.34
CA PRO A 325 -25.24 -4.47 -4.37
C PRO A 325 -24.59 -4.56 -5.75
N LYS A 326 -25.35 -5.02 -6.74
CA LYS A 326 -24.91 -5.12 -8.16
C LYS A 326 -25.24 -3.88 -9.00
N VAL A 327 -25.55 -2.76 -8.33
CA VAL A 327 -25.98 -1.50 -8.97
C VAL A 327 -24.82 -0.56 -9.30
N TYR A 328 -23.64 -0.79 -8.70
CA TYR A 328 -22.46 0.04 -8.93
C TYR A 328 -21.86 -0.25 -10.30
N SER A 329 -21.52 0.82 -11.03
CA SER A 329 -20.82 0.71 -12.31
C SER A 329 -19.38 0.23 -12.10
N SER A 330 -18.89 -0.67 -12.96
CA SER A 330 -17.48 -1.10 -12.93
C SER A 330 -16.51 0.08 -13.08
N LEU A 331 -16.90 1.12 -13.82
CA LEU A 331 -16.11 2.35 -13.94
C LEU A 331 -16.00 3.10 -12.62
N PHE A 332 -17.11 3.22 -11.88
CA PHE A 332 -17.10 3.88 -10.55
C PHE A 332 -16.22 3.11 -9.56
N LEU A 333 -16.32 1.79 -9.55
CA LEU A 333 -15.49 0.93 -8.68
C LEU A 333 -14.01 1.08 -9.00
N LEU A 334 -13.65 1.12 -10.29
CA LEU A 334 -12.28 1.40 -10.72
C LEU A 334 -11.84 2.80 -10.26
N GLU A 335 -12.57 3.86 -10.60
CA GLU A 335 -12.16 5.24 -10.31
C GLU A 335 -11.98 5.49 -8.80
N ALA A 336 -12.88 4.96 -7.97
CA ALA A 336 -12.72 4.98 -6.52
C ALA A 336 -11.54 4.10 -6.04
N GLY A 337 -11.37 2.93 -6.66
CA GLY A 337 -10.25 2.02 -6.39
C GLY A 337 -8.89 2.61 -6.74
N ILE A 338 -8.77 3.40 -7.81
CA ILE A 338 -7.51 4.07 -8.22
C ILE A 338 -7.03 5.01 -7.11
N TYR A 339 -7.92 5.70 -6.40
CA TYR A 339 -7.52 6.53 -5.25
C TYR A 339 -6.84 5.69 -4.16
N LEU A 340 -7.43 4.53 -3.82
CA LEU A 340 -6.87 3.62 -2.81
C LEU A 340 -5.58 2.96 -3.31
N GLY A 341 -5.55 2.56 -4.58
CA GLY A 341 -4.35 2.04 -5.24
C GLY A 341 -3.20 3.04 -5.17
N ALA A 342 -3.45 4.32 -5.50
CA ALA A 342 -2.43 5.36 -5.39
C ALA A 342 -1.89 5.50 -3.95
N VAL A 343 -2.77 5.49 -2.93
CA VAL A 343 -2.36 5.54 -1.52
C VAL A 343 -1.49 4.36 -1.12
N LEU A 344 -1.82 3.16 -1.61
CA LEU A 344 -1.05 1.93 -1.35
C LEU A 344 0.32 1.93 -2.06
N LEU A 345 0.38 2.44 -3.30
CA LEU A 345 1.65 2.56 -4.05
C LEU A 345 2.60 3.61 -3.46
N GLU A 346 2.06 4.62 -2.77
CA GLU A 346 2.83 5.65 -2.07
C GLU A 346 3.38 5.18 -0.72
N GLN A 347 2.99 3.99 -0.22
CA GLN A 347 3.57 3.43 1.00
C GLN A 347 5.02 3.02 0.78
N THR A 348 5.80 2.96 1.86
CA THR A 348 7.22 2.55 1.82
C THR A 348 7.39 1.03 1.70
N GLU A 349 6.46 0.26 2.25
CA GLU A 349 6.57 -1.18 2.40
C GLU A 349 6.07 -1.93 1.15
N PRO A 350 6.87 -2.82 0.55
CA PRO A 350 6.50 -3.55 -0.66
C PRO A 350 5.20 -4.36 -0.59
N PRO A 351 4.83 -5.02 0.54
CA PRO A 351 3.56 -5.77 0.61
C PRO A 351 2.31 -4.92 0.33
N LEU A 352 2.29 -3.68 0.82
CA LEU A 352 1.18 -2.77 0.55
C LEU A 352 1.20 -2.31 -0.92
N GLN A 353 2.38 -2.07 -1.48
CA GLN A 353 2.53 -1.73 -2.90
C GLN A 353 2.05 -2.88 -3.80
N PHE A 354 2.37 -4.14 -3.48
CA PHE A 354 1.86 -5.32 -4.19
C PHE A 354 0.33 -5.39 -4.12
N SER A 355 -0.24 -5.22 -2.94
CA SER A 355 -1.68 -5.23 -2.74
C SER A 355 -2.38 -4.12 -3.53
N GLY A 356 -1.77 -2.93 -3.59
CA GLY A 356 -2.23 -1.82 -4.43
C GLY A 356 -2.22 -2.17 -5.92
N LEU A 357 -1.14 -2.77 -6.42
CA LEU A 357 -1.06 -3.21 -7.82
C LEU A 357 -2.10 -4.28 -8.15
N ARG A 358 -2.27 -5.29 -7.29
CA ARG A 358 -3.24 -6.39 -7.48
C ARG A 358 -4.68 -5.90 -7.43
N LEU A 359 -4.99 -4.96 -6.54
CA LEU A 359 -6.31 -4.33 -6.49
C LEU A 359 -6.65 -3.68 -7.84
N ILE A 360 -5.75 -2.88 -8.40
CA ILE A 360 -6.00 -2.22 -9.68
C ILE A 360 -6.01 -3.20 -10.85
N GLU A 361 -5.12 -4.19 -10.87
CA GLU A 361 -5.13 -5.26 -11.87
C GLU A 361 -6.50 -5.95 -11.93
N HIS A 362 -7.03 -6.33 -10.76
CA HIS A 362 -8.34 -6.97 -10.65
C HIS A 362 -9.47 -6.04 -11.12
N LEU A 363 -9.50 -4.79 -10.65
CA LEU A 363 -10.54 -3.83 -11.03
C LEU A 363 -10.52 -3.50 -12.54
N VAL A 364 -9.34 -3.44 -13.15
CA VAL A 364 -9.19 -3.26 -14.60
C VAL A 364 -9.69 -4.50 -15.35
N SER A 365 -9.43 -5.71 -14.85
CA SER A 365 -9.87 -6.95 -15.49
C SER A 365 -11.40 -7.13 -15.49
N GLU A 366 -12.09 -6.54 -14.51
CA GLU A 366 -13.56 -6.58 -14.37
C GLU A 366 -14.27 -5.44 -15.14
N LEU A 367 -13.52 -4.60 -15.87
CA LEU A 367 -14.13 -3.52 -16.67
C LEU A 367 -14.97 -4.09 -17.83
N THR A 368 -16.22 -3.63 -17.89
CA THR A 368 -17.16 -4.00 -18.97
C THR A 368 -17.16 -3.01 -20.13
N VAL A 369 -16.66 -1.80 -19.91
CA VAL A 369 -16.66 -0.68 -20.88
C VAL A 369 -15.30 0.01 -20.85
N GLU A 370 -14.86 0.51 -22.00
CA GLU A 370 -13.66 1.34 -22.09
C GLU A 370 -13.79 2.63 -21.26
N ILE A 371 -12.70 3.06 -20.66
CA ILE A 371 -12.68 4.29 -19.87
C ILE A 371 -12.74 5.50 -20.82
N PRO A 372 -13.72 6.40 -20.64
CA PRO A 372 -13.85 7.57 -21.50
C PRO A 372 -12.73 8.57 -21.25
N GLU A 373 -12.36 9.33 -22.28
CA GLU A 373 -11.35 10.40 -22.17
C GLU A 373 -11.71 11.43 -21.09
N ALA A 374 -12.99 11.71 -20.90
CA ALA A 374 -13.48 12.66 -19.89
C ALA A 374 -13.06 12.27 -18.46
N SER A 375 -12.86 10.99 -18.15
CA SER A 375 -12.38 10.55 -16.83
C SER A 375 -11.00 11.14 -16.51
N LEU A 376 -10.15 11.39 -17.52
CA LEU A 376 -8.82 11.99 -17.32
C LEU A 376 -8.85 13.42 -16.76
N GLN A 377 -10.01 14.08 -16.72
CA GLN A 377 -10.17 15.35 -16.02
C GLN A 377 -9.98 15.22 -14.50
N MET A 378 -10.09 14.00 -13.97
CA MET A 378 -9.87 13.72 -12.56
C MET A 378 -8.38 13.59 -12.26
N GLU A 379 -7.89 14.36 -11.29
CA GLU A 379 -6.47 14.39 -10.90
C GLU A 379 -5.94 13.03 -10.39
N VAL A 380 -6.83 12.14 -9.97
CA VAL A 380 -6.48 10.79 -9.50
C VAL A 380 -5.70 9.99 -10.54
N HIS A 381 -6.05 10.09 -11.82
CA HIS A 381 -5.37 9.35 -12.87
C HIS A 381 -3.91 9.80 -13.01
N LYS A 382 -3.66 11.11 -12.89
CA LYS A 382 -2.30 11.66 -12.90
C LYS A 382 -1.51 11.19 -11.68
N ARG A 383 -2.09 11.29 -10.48
CA ARG A 383 -1.45 10.83 -9.23
C ARG A 383 -1.09 9.35 -9.29
N PHE A 384 -2.03 8.52 -9.72
CA PHE A 384 -1.84 7.09 -9.87
C PHE A 384 -0.75 6.75 -10.89
N CYS A 385 -0.79 7.35 -12.08
CA CYS A 385 0.24 7.11 -13.10
C CYS A 385 1.64 7.52 -12.62
N MET A 386 1.77 8.62 -11.88
CA MET A 386 3.05 9.03 -11.30
C MET A 386 3.55 8.05 -10.23
N ALA A 387 2.68 7.63 -9.31
CA ALA A 387 3.01 6.63 -8.30
C ALA A 387 3.44 5.29 -8.96
N LEU A 388 2.67 4.83 -9.95
CA LEU A 388 2.95 3.60 -10.68
C LEU A 388 4.27 3.66 -11.45
N CYS A 389 4.56 4.77 -12.14
CA CYS A 389 5.83 4.95 -12.84
C CYS A 389 7.03 5.02 -11.87
N SER A 390 6.82 5.58 -10.67
CA SER A 390 7.83 5.59 -9.61
C SER A 390 8.18 4.16 -9.16
N ILE A 391 7.16 3.32 -8.94
CA ILE A 391 7.34 1.90 -8.62
C ILE A 391 8.10 1.18 -9.75
N VAL A 392 7.65 1.33 -11.00
CA VAL A 392 8.27 0.66 -12.16
C VAL A 392 9.72 1.09 -12.38
N GLY A 393 10.04 2.37 -12.17
CA GLY A 393 11.38 2.91 -12.39
C GLY A 393 12.35 2.67 -11.24
N TYR A 394 11.88 2.72 -9.99
CA TYR A 394 12.77 2.88 -8.82
C TYR A 394 12.57 1.86 -7.70
N SER A 395 11.52 1.02 -7.73
CA SER A 395 11.36 0.01 -6.67
C SER A 395 12.57 -0.94 -6.64
N PRO A 396 13.12 -1.29 -5.46
CA PRO A 396 14.22 -2.24 -5.37
C PRO A 396 13.82 -3.65 -5.82
N GLN A 397 12.54 -4.02 -5.68
CA GLN A 397 12.07 -5.37 -5.95
C GLN A 397 11.71 -5.58 -7.42
N VAL A 398 12.41 -6.51 -8.08
CA VAL A 398 12.18 -6.86 -9.49
C VAL A 398 10.73 -7.31 -9.75
N PRO A 399 10.11 -8.19 -8.92
CA PRO A 399 8.74 -8.64 -9.18
C PRO A 399 7.73 -7.50 -9.09
N LEU A 400 7.96 -6.53 -8.21
CA LEU A 400 7.10 -5.35 -8.10
C LEU A 400 7.21 -4.45 -9.34
N ARG A 401 8.43 -4.22 -9.85
CA ARG A 401 8.63 -3.48 -11.11
C ARG A 401 7.95 -4.17 -12.29
N GLN A 402 8.05 -5.50 -12.38
CA GLN A 402 7.41 -6.29 -13.44
C GLN A 402 5.88 -6.25 -13.36
N LEU A 403 5.32 -6.43 -12.16
CA LEU A 403 3.88 -6.33 -11.94
C LEU A 403 3.38 -4.92 -12.26
N GLY A 404 4.08 -3.88 -11.79
CA GLY A 404 3.74 -2.49 -12.06
C GLY A 404 3.73 -2.16 -13.55
N LEU A 405 4.67 -2.74 -14.32
CA LEU A 405 4.70 -2.56 -15.78
C LEU A 405 3.50 -3.22 -16.47
N CYS A 406 3.08 -4.40 -16.00
CA CYS A 406 1.88 -5.07 -16.50
C CYS A 406 0.62 -4.26 -16.20
N VAL A 407 0.45 -3.81 -14.94
CA VAL A 407 -0.67 -2.97 -14.54
C VAL A 407 -0.69 -1.66 -15.32
N LEU A 408 0.45 -1.01 -15.53
CA LEU A 408 0.54 0.22 -16.33
C LEU A 408 0.03 -0.01 -17.76
N ARG A 409 0.46 -1.10 -18.38
CA ARG A 409 0.03 -1.47 -19.72
C ARG A 409 -1.47 -1.71 -19.77
N ASP A 410 -2.00 -2.58 -18.92
CA ASP A 410 -3.41 -2.98 -18.96
C ASP A 410 -4.32 -1.80 -18.64
N TYR A 411 -3.90 -0.96 -17.69
CA TYR A 411 -4.56 0.29 -17.36
C TYR A 411 -4.60 1.24 -18.57
N ILE A 412 -3.49 1.52 -19.25
CA ILE A 412 -3.51 2.37 -20.47
C ILE A 412 -4.40 1.77 -21.55
N LEU A 413 -4.33 0.45 -21.74
CA LEU A 413 -5.10 -0.25 -22.77
C LEU A 413 -6.62 -0.24 -22.52
N SER A 414 -7.05 -0.06 -21.26
CA SER A 414 -8.46 0.05 -20.88
C SER A 414 -9.16 1.35 -21.32
N PHE A 415 -8.41 2.37 -21.74
CA PHE A 415 -8.98 3.63 -22.25
C PHE A 415 -9.32 3.55 -23.75
N GLY A 416 -10.23 4.43 -24.19
CA GLY A 416 -10.40 4.73 -25.61
C GLY A 416 -9.13 5.32 -26.27
N HIS A 417 -9.12 5.43 -27.61
CA HIS A 417 -7.95 5.90 -28.37
C HIS A 417 -7.42 7.27 -27.92
N SER A 418 -8.31 8.22 -27.63
CA SER A 418 -7.94 9.55 -27.11
C SER A 418 -7.32 9.49 -25.73
N GLY A 419 -7.91 8.71 -24.81
CA GLY A 419 -7.36 8.54 -23.46
C GLY A 419 -5.96 7.94 -23.49
N LYS A 420 -5.76 6.88 -24.30
CA LYS A 420 -4.44 6.26 -24.54
C LYS A 420 -3.40 7.30 -24.99
N TYR A 421 -3.76 8.14 -25.96
CA TYR A 421 -2.88 9.19 -26.47
C TYR A 421 -2.49 10.19 -25.39
N PHE A 422 -3.45 10.73 -24.64
CA PHE A 422 -3.18 11.77 -23.64
C PHE A 422 -2.35 11.26 -22.47
N ILE A 423 -2.61 10.03 -22.00
CA ILE A 423 -1.80 9.42 -20.94
C ILE A 423 -0.36 9.24 -21.41
N ILE A 424 -0.15 8.61 -22.58
CA ILE A 424 1.20 8.36 -23.10
C ILE A 424 1.93 9.68 -23.34
N LYS A 425 1.27 10.67 -23.95
CA LYS A 425 1.87 11.99 -24.20
C LYS A 425 2.30 12.65 -22.90
N ASN A 426 1.42 12.68 -21.90
CA ASN A 426 1.74 13.29 -20.60
C ASN A 426 2.92 12.59 -19.93
N LEU A 427 2.91 11.26 -19.89
CA LEU A 427 3.99 10.48 -19.28
C LEU A 427 5.34 10.68 -20.00
N LEU A 428 5.36 10.74 -21.33
CA LEU A 428 6.59 11.02 -22.07
C LEU A 428 7.15 12.43 -21.83
N GLU A 429 6.30 13.39 -21.46
CA GLU A 429 6.70 14.77 -21.14
C GLU A 429 7.16 14.93 -19.68
N THR A 430 6.61 14.13 -18.74
CA THR A 430 6.86 14.30 -17.30
C THR A 430 7.89 13.32 -16.72
N LEU A 431 8.07 12.15 -17.32
CA LEU A 431 8.97 11.12 -16.79
C LEU A 431 10.44 11.41 -17.10
N GLN A 432 11.32 11.01 -16.19
CA GLN A 432 12.78 11.12 -16.36
C GLN A 432 13.47 9.77 -16.60
N HIS A 433 12.72 8.66 -16.57
CA HIS A 433 13.29 7.31 -16.70
C HIS A 433 13.33 6.87 -18.18
N ASP A 434 14.53 6.84 -18.78
CA ASP A 434 14.74 6.58 -20.22
C ASP A 434 14.18 5.25 -20.71
N GLY A 435 14.38 4.17 -19.96
CA GLY A 435 13.83 2.86 -20.34
C GLY A 435 12.29 2.84 -20.38
N LEU A 436 11.64 3.63 -19.51
CA LEU A 436 10.18 3.70 -19.44
C LEU A 436 9.64 4.60 -20.55
N MET A 437 10.33 5.70 -20.86
CA MET A 437 10.03 6.52 -22.04
C MET A 437 10.16 5.72 -23.34
N GLY A 438 11.18 4.88 -23.47
CA GLY A 438 11.35 3.98 -24.62
C GLY A 438 10.21 2.95 -24.73
N TYR A 439 9.80 2.37 -23.60
CA TYR A 439 8.66 1.45 -23.54
C TYR A 439 7.34 2.13 -23.96
N LEU A 440 7.03 3.30 -23.41
CA LEU A 440 5.82 4.07 -23.75
C LEU A 440 5.80 4.51 -25.21
N SER A 441 6.95 4.93 -25.74
CA SER A 441 7.09 5.28 -27.16
C SER A 441 6.82 4.07 -28.07
N SER A 442 7.34 2.90 -27.69
CA SER A 442 7.09 1.64 -28.40
C SER A 442 5.62 1.21 -28.33
N MET A 443 4.98 1.39 -27.17
CA MET A 443 3.55 1.14 -26.99
C MET A 443 2.71 2.03 -27.92
N TYR A 444 3.02 3.32 -28.03
CA TYR A 444 2.34 4.21 -28.98
C TYR A 444 2.48 3.72 -30.43
N LYS A 445 3.69 3.32 -30.84
CA LYS A 445 3.93 2.74 -32.17
C LYS A 445 3.11 1.47 -32.40
N ASP A 446 2.97 0.60 -31.40
CA ASP A 446 2.15 -0.60 -31.49
C ASP A 446 0.65 -0.28 -31.61
N LEU A 447 0.15 0.74 -30.89
CA LEU A 447 -1.24 1.22 -31.00
C LEU A 447 -1.54 1.76 -32.41
N VAL A 448 -0.66 2.59 -32.97
CA VAL A 448 -0.82 3.09 -34.35
C VAL A 448 -0.77 1.94 -35.35
N ASN A 449 0.12 0.95 -35.16
CA ASN A 449 0.16 -0.23 -36.01
C ASN A 449 -1.15 -1.03 -35.97
N GLN A 450 -1.72 -1.25 -34.79
CA GLN A 450 -3.00 -1.93 -34.65
C GLN A 450 -4.12 -1.19 -35.39
N ALA A 451 -4.19 0.13 -35.24
CA ALA A 451 -5.16 0.97 -35.95
C ALA A 451 -4.94 0.95 -37.47
N LEU A 452 -3.70 0.88 -37.96
CA LEU A 452 -3.40 0.74 -39.40
C LEU A 452 -3.81 -0.62 -39.97
N ASN A 453 -3.88 -1.67 -39.14
CA ASN A 453 -4.27 -3.01 -39.57
C ASN A 453 -5.79 -3.21 -39.56
N GLN A 454 -6.50 -2.43 -38.75
CA GLN A 454 -7.95 -2.37 -38.73
C GLN A 454 -8.38 -1.53 -39.94
N ASN A 455 -9.12 -2.10 -40.89
CA ASN A 455 -9.55 -1.41 -42.12
C ASN A 455 -10.66 -0.35 -41.87
N GLU A 456 -10.66 0.25 -40.69
CA GLU A 456 -11.54 1.35 -40.30
C GLU A 456 -10.83 2.69 -40.51
N THR A 457 -11.59 3.78 -40.43
CA THR A 457 -11.00 5.13 -40.45
C THR A 457 -10.04 5.28 -39.27
N LEU A 458 -8.78 5.62 -39.55
CA LEU A 458 -7.79 5.88 -38.51
C LEU A 458 -8.30 6.96 -37.54
N PRO A 459 -8.22 6.73 -36.22
CA PRO A 459 -8.51 7.76 -35.22
C PRO A 459 -7.63 9.00 -35.38
N GLU A 460 -8.19 10.19 -35.11
CA GLU A 460 -7.49 11.48 -35.25
C GLU A 460 -6.16 11.55 -34.46
N VAL A 461 -6.08 10.85 -33.33
CA VAL A 461 -4.87 10.74 -32.50
C VAL A 461 -3.69 10.07 -33.18
N TYR A 462 -3.97 9.21 -34.16
CA TYR A 462 -2.96 8.40 -34.85
C TYR A 462 -2.62 8.94 -36.25
N HIS A 463 -3.19 10.08 -36.65
CA HIS A 463 -2.83 10.75 -37.89
C HIS A 463 -2.75 12.28 -37.76
N GLY A 464 -2.22 12.94 -38.79
CA GLY A 464 -2.27 14.40 -38.92
C GLY A 464 -1.57 15.15 -37.77
N ALA A 465 -2.25 16.15 -37.19
CA ALA A 465 -1.66 17.08 -36.24
C ALA A 465 -1.30 16.45 -34.89
N GLN A 466 -2.13 15.55 -34.36
CA GLN A 466 -1.89 14.92 -33.06
C GLN A 466 -0.75 13.89 -33.15
N PHE A 467 -0.70 13.11 -34.24
CA PHE A 467 0.42 12.24 -34.54
C PHE A 467 1.73 13.01 -34.69
N ARG A 468 1.71 14.13 -35.44
CA ARG A 468 2.85 15.06 -35.56
C ARG A 468 3.31 15.57 -34.20
N SER A 469 2.38 15.98 -33.33
CA SER A 469 2.70 16.47 -31.99
C SER A 469 3.39 15.39 -31.14
N MET A 470 2.92 14.15 -31.17
CA MET A 470 3.51 13.06 -30.40
C MET A 470 4.95 12.78 -30.85
N LEU A 471 5.17 12.70 -32.16
CA LEU A 471 6.52 12.46 -32.68
C LEU A 471 7.47 13.62 -32.39
N LEU A 472 7.08 14.86 -32.67
CA LEU A 472 8.01 15.99 -32.59
C LEU A 472 8.24 16.55 -31.18
N LEU A 473 7.31 16.35 -30.25
CA LEU A 473 7.41 16.92 -28.89
C LEU A 473 7.79 15.87 -27.84
N SER A 474 7.45 14.60 -28.06
CA SER A 474 7.62 13.56 -27.04
C SER A 474 8.68 12.51 -27.45
N VAL A 475 8.55 11.92 -28.64
CA VAL A 475 9.36 10.77 -29.06
C VAL A 475 10.70 11.18 -29.68
N CYS A 476 10.67 12.00 -30.74
CA CYS A 476 11.84 12.37 -31.55
C CYS A 476 12.52 13.65 -31.03
N CYS A 477 12.81 13.69 -29.72
CA CYS A 477 13.43 14.84 -29.07
C CYS A 477 14.83 14.52 -28.56
N LEU A 478 15.77 15.41 -28.86
CA LEU A 478 17.14 15.36 -28.35
C LEU A 478 17.31 16.47 -27.28
N PRO A 479 17.41 16.14 -25.97
CA PRO A 479 17.21 17.09 -24.88
C PRO A 479 18.16 18.30 -24.88
N ASN A 480 19.45 18.08 -25.15
CA ASN A 480 20.48 19.14 -25.20
C ASN A 480 21.11 19.25 -26.59
N ASP A 481 20.36 18.90 -27.63
CA ASP A 481 20.82 18.93 -29.02
C ASP A 481 22.16 18.15 -29.17
N VAL A 482 23.14 18.67 -29.91
CA VAL A 482 24.46 18.03 -30.13
C VAL A 482 25.23 17.75 -28.83
N LYS A 483 24.93 18.43 -27.71
CA LYS A 483 25.61 18.25 -26.42
C LYS A 483 24.95 17.19 -25.53
N SER A 484 23.93 16.49 -26.02
CA SER A 484 23.23 15.47 -25.25
C SER A 484 24.16 14.32 -24.87
N ASP A 485 24.06 13.87 -23.62
CA ASP A 485 24.73 12.64 -23.20
C ASP A 485 24.01 11.45 -23.85
N LEU A 486 24.62 10.92 -24.91
CA LEU A 486 24.05 9.84 -25.71
C LEU A 486 24.02 8.51 -24.98
N LEU A 487 24.92 8.29 -24.01
CA LEU A 487 24.96 7.05 -23.24
C LEU A 487 23.83 7.00 -22.22
N MET A 488 23.53 8.14 -21.59
CA MET A 488 22.41 8.22 -20.67
C MET A 488 21.08 8.04 -21.39
N ASN A 489 20.89 8.71 -22.54
CA ASN A 489 19.65 8.69 -23.31
C ASN A 489 19.56 7.53 -24.35
N ALA A 490 20.43 6.51 -24.26
CA ALA A 490 20.58 5.51 -25.32
C ALA A 490 19.28 4.73 -25.60
N ASP A 491 18.57 4.29 -24.56
CA ASP A 491 17.32 3.53 -24.71
C ASP A 491 16.20 4.36 -25.38
N ARG A 492 16.08 5.63 -24.98
CA ARG A 492 15.13 6.58 -25.57
C ARG A 492 15.45 6.80 -27.06
N LEU A 493 16.71 7.08 -27.39
CA LEU A 493 17.14 7.31 -28.77
C LEU A 493 16.99 6.07 -29.64
N ASN A 494 17.30 4.89 -29.10
CA ASN A 494 17.08 3.60 -29.76
C ASN A 494 15.60 3.39 -30.09
N SER A 495 14.71 3.67 -29.13
CA SER A 495 13.27 3.57 -29.36
C SER A 495 12.83 4.58 -30.43
N ALA A 496 13.27 5.83 -30.37
CA ALA A 496 12.90 6.87 -31.33
C ALA A 496 13.33 6.51 -32.76
N LEU A 497 14.58 6.06 -32.97
CA LEU A 497 15.08 5.62 -34.27
C LEU A 497 14.31 4.42 -34.81
N ASN A 498 14.00 3.44 -33.95
CA ASN A 498 13.19 2.28 -34.35
C ASN A 498 11.77 2.69 -34.77
N ILE A 499 11.17 3.68 -34.11
CA ILE A 499 9.84 4.20 -34.48
C ILE A 499 9.89 4.92 -35.84
N VAL A 500 10.89 5.78 -36.06
CA VAL A 500 11.09 6.45 -37.36
C VAL A 500 11.29 5.43 -38.47
N ARG A 501 12.17 4.44 -38.24
CA ARG A 501 12.41 3.34 -39.18
C ARG A 501 11.13 2.56 -39.47
N TYR A 502 10.34 2.27 -38.43
CA TYR A 502 9.10 1.51 -38.55
C TYR A 502 8.09 2.23 -39.46
N PHE A 503 7.78 3.50 -39.18
CA PHE A 503 6.82 4.26 -39.96
C PHE A 503 7.30 4.53 -41.39
N ALA A 504 8.60 4.73 -41.60
CA ALA A 504 9.18 4.84 -42.95
C ALA A 504 8.89 3.60 -43.82
N LEU A 505 8.96 2.41 -43.23
CA LEU A 505 8.72 1.15 -43.93
C LEU A 505 7.24 0.80 -44.04
N ARG A 506 6.43 1.13 -43.02
CA ARG A 506 5.02 0.74 -42.94
C ARG A 506 4.09 1.71 -43.63
N ASP A 507 4.28 3.01 -43.45
CA ASP A 507 3.35 4.05 -43.91
C ASP A 507 3.71 4.57 -45.30
N THR A 508 3.78 3.68 -46.29
CA THR A 508 4.18 4.06 -47.67
C THR A 508 3.16 4.97 -48.36
N LEU A 509 1.88 4.81 -48.04
CA LEU A 509 0.76 5.61 -48.56
C LEU A 509 0.48 6.88 -47.73
N ASN A 510 1.27 7.13 -46.69
CA ASN A 510 1.18 8.32 -45.83
C ASN A 510 -0.18 8.49 -45.13
N HIS A 511 -0.81 7.39 -44.71
CA HIS A 511 -2.07 7.38 -43.97
C HIS A 511 -1.96 8.09 -42.62
N THR A 512 -0.83 7.97 -41.93
CA THR A 512 -0.60 8.67 -40.65
C THR A 512 -0.20 10.13 -40.84
N GLY A 513 0.28 10.49 -42.04
CA GLY A 513 0.91 11.78 -42.30
C GLY A 513 2.40 11.83 -41.91
N PHE A 514 3.02 10.70 -41.58
CA PHE A 514 4.44 10.59 -41.19
C PHE A 514 5.40 11.34 -42.12
N TRP A 515 5.24 11.18 -43.43
CA TRP A 515 6.14 11.80 -44.41
C TRP A 515 6.02 13.32 -44.46
N ASN A 516 4.88 13.89 -44.05
CA ASN A 516 4.71 15.34 -43.96
C ASN A 516 5.53 15.91 -42.80
N VAL A 517 5.76 15.10 -41.75
CA VAL A 517 6.50 15.46 -40.54
C VAL A 517 8.00 15.18 -40.68
N MET A 518 8.37 14.29 -41.61
CA MET A 518 9.75 13.82 -41.78
C MET A 518 10.81 14.93 -41.92
N PRO A 519 10.59 16.02 -42.70
CA PRO A 519 11.58 17.11 -42.79
C PRO A 519 11.90 17.75 -41.44
N GLU A 520 10.91 17.84 -40.55
CA GLU A 520 11.12 18.39 -39.20
C GLU A 520 11.85 17.40 -38.29
N ILE A 521 11.56 16.10 -38.41
CA ILE A 521 12.29 15.04 -37.67
C ILE A 521 13.77 15.05 -38.08
N GLU A 522 14.05 15.24 -39.37
CA GLU A 522 15.41 15.30 -39.88
C GLU A 522 16.20 16.45 -39.24
N ILE A 523 15.61 17.64 -39.18
CA ILE A 523 16.23 18.84 -38.60
C ILE A 523 16.36 18.74 -37.08
N LYS A 524 15.34 18.23 -36.38
CA LYS A 524 15.30 18.23 -34.90
C LYS A 524 16.00 17.05 -34.24
N LEU A 525 16.06 15.90 -34.92
CA LEU A 525 16.62 14.67 -34.36
C LEU A 525 17.79 14.14 -35.18
N LEU A 526 17.58 13.81 -36.46
CA LEU A 526 18.57 13.02 -37.21
C LEU A 526 19.88 13.78 -37.46
N GLN A 527 19.80 15.02 -37.95
CA GLN A 527 21.00 15.82 -38.22
C GLN A 527 21.81 16.13 -36.94
N PRO A 528 21.18 16.58 -35.83
CA PRO A 528 21.91 16.74 -34.59
C PRO A 528 22.47 15.46 -34.00
N LEU A 529 21.71 14.36 -34.06
CA LEU A 529 22.15 13.07 -33.53
C LEU A 529 23.37 12.54 -34.30
N GLY A 530 23.39 12.68 -35.62
CA GLY A 530 24.57 12.33 -36.44
C GLY A 530 25.82 13.08 -35.96
N LYS A 531 25.72 14.41 -35.78
CA LYS A 531 26.83 15.23 -35.26
C LYS A 531 27.24 14.80 -33.84
N ALA A 532 26.26 14.57 -32.96
CA ALA A 532 26.51 14.16 -31.57
C ALA A 532 27.23 12.81 -31.51
N LEU A 533 26.86 11.86 -32.36
CA LEU A 533 27.49 10.54 -32.47
C LEU A 533 28.94 10.67 -32.95
N ASP A 534 29.19 11.47 -33.99
CA ASP A 534 30.54 11.72 -34.51
C ASP A 534 31.44 12.31 -33.41
N PHE A 535 30.95 13.34 -32.71
CA PHE A 535 31.71 13.97 -31.61
C PHE A 535 31.94 12.99 -30.45
N SER A 536 30.90 12.28 -30.01
CA SER A 536 31.00 11.37 -28.86
C SER A 536 31.93 10.19 -29.17
N LEU A 537 31.80 9.55 -30.34
CA LEU A 537 32.68 8.45 -30.72
C LEU A 537 34.13 8.90 -30.86
N ALA A 538 34.39 10.06 -31.49
CA ALA A 538 35.74 10.61 -31.60
C ALA A 538 36.33 10.89 -30.20
N HIS A 539 35.53 11.46 -29.31
CA HIS A 539 35.93 11.76 -27.92
C HIS A 539 36.30 10.49 -27.15
N TYR A 540 35.42 9.49 -27.11
CA TYR A 540 35.65 8.25 -26.37
C TYR A 540 36.80 7.40 -26.97
N LYS A 541 36.95 7.37 -28.29
CA LYS A 541 38.07 6.67 -28.96
C LYS A 541 39.41 7.35 -28.66
N ALA A 542 39.49 8.68 -28.79
CA ALA A 542 40.69 9.44 -28.45
C ALA A 542 41.07 9.28 -26.97
N TYR A 543 40.08 9.25 -26.08
CA TYR A 543 40.33 9.02 -24.65
C TYR A 543 40.85 7.60 -24.37
N LYS A 544 40.27 6.57 -25.01
CA LYS A 544 40.78 5.19 -24.92
C LYS A 544 42.25 5.10 -25.34
N ASP A 545 42.63 5.76 -26.43
CA ASP A 545 44.02 5.78 -26.90
C ASP A 545 44.97 6.46 -25.91
N ARG A 546 44.53 7.56 -25.27
CA ARG A 546 45.30 8.21 -24.18
C ARG A 546 45.50 7.30 -22.96
N VAL A 547 44.48 6.52 -22.60
CA VAL A 547 44.55 5.54 -21.49
C VAL A 547 45.48 4.38 -21.83
N VAL A 548 45.46 3.90 -23.07
CA VAL A 548 46.41 2.87 -23.56
C VAL A 548 47.85 3.40 -23.51
N ASN A 549 48.07 4.65 -23.90
CA ASN A 549 49.39 5.29 -23.96
C ASN A 549 49.92 5.80 -22.60
N GLY A 550 49.20 5.57 -21.50
CA GLY A 550 49.62 5.99 -20.15
C GLY A 550 49.60 7.51 -19.93
N GLN A 551 48.92 8.27 -20.79
CA GLN A 551 48.85 9.73 -20.76
C GLN A 551 47.65 10.25 -19.94
N SER A 552 47.11 9.43 -19.03
CA SER A 552 45.86 9.68 -18.29
C SER A 552 46.00 10.70 -17.15
N ALA A 553 47.19 11.26 -16.93
CA ALA A 553 47.52 12.03 -15.74
C ALA A 553 47.03 13.49 -15.74
N SER A 554 46.50 13.99 -16.86
CA SER A 554 46.04 15.38 -17.00
C SER A 554 44.65 15.39 -17.65
N ASP A 555 43.65 15.65 -16.81
CA ASP A 555 42.32 16.18 -17.08
C ASP A 555 41.33 15.41 -17.97
N ASP A 556 40.26 14.94 -17.34
CA ASP A 556 38.99 15.69 -17.34
C ASP A 556 38.20 15.25 -16.10
N ALA A 557 37.94 16.17 -15.16
CA ALA A 557 37.10 15.90 -13.99
C ALA A 557 35.72 15.34 -14.41
N MET A 558 35.21 15.84 -15.53
CA MET A 558 33.95 15.41 -16.17
C MET A 558 33.99 13.96 -16.68
N ILE A 559 35.12 13.49 -17.22
CA ILE A 559 35.27 12.09 -17.66
C ILE A 559 35.42 11.17 -16.46
N LYS A 560 36.13 11.61 -15.41
CA LYS A 560 36.22 10.85 -14.15
C LYS A 560 34.83 10.71 -13.51
N GLU A 561 34.02 11.77 -13.54
CA GLU A 561 32.64 11.79 -13.05
C GLU A 561 31.70 10.91 -13.90
N GLN A 562 31.75 11.01 -15.24
CA GLN A 562 30.98 10.13 -16.13
C GLN A 562 31.40 8.65 -16.04
N LEU A 563 32.69 8.36 -15.94
CA LEU A 563 33.20 6.99 -15.74
C LEU A 563 32.79 6.44 -14.37
N ASN A 564 32.77 7.27 -13.32
CA ASN A 564 32.30 6.88 -11.99
C ASN A 564 30.79 6.61 -11.98
N MET A 565 29.99 7.42 -12.69
CA MET A 565 28.55 7.19 -12.84
C MET A 565 28.23 5.92 -13.64
N LEU A 566 28.99 5.66 -14.71
CA LEU A 566 28.84 4.45 -15.52
C LEU A 566 29.34 3.21 -14.80
N SER A 567 30.43 3.30 -14.02
CA SER A 567 30.91 2.19 -13.19
C SER A 567 29.91 1.86 -12.08
N MET A 568 29.29 2.86 -11.44
CA MET A 568 28.20 2.66 -10.47
C MET A 568 27.00 1.94 -11.09
N LYS A 569 26.61 2.24 -12.33
CA LYS A 569 25.57 1.48 -13.06
C LYS A 569 25.95 0.01 -13.31
N ILE A 570 27.23 -0.27 -13.52
CA ILE A 570 27.74 -1.65 -13.70
C ILE A 570 27.78 -2.39 -12.35
N THR A 571 28.07 -1.69 -11.24
CA THR A 571 28.15 -2.28 -9.89
C THR A 571 26.83 -2.31 -9.12
N ASN A 572 25.80 -1.57 -9.54
CA ASN A 572 24.46 -1.56 -8.90
C ASN A 572 23.62 -2.81 -9.24
N SER A 573 24.16 -3.98 -8.91
CA SER A 573 23.41 -5.19 -8.55
C SER A 573 23.23 -5.32 -7.03
N GLY A 574 23.32 -4.20 -6.29
CA GLY A 574 23.01 -4.09 -4.87
C GLY A 574 24.17 -3.50 -4.07
N VAL A 575 24.00 -2.27 -3.60
CA VAL A 575 24.36 -1.72 -2.27
C VAL A 575 24.13 -0.21 -2.40
N ALA A 576 22.97 0.27 -1.94
CA ALA A 576 22.78 1.68 -1.63
C ALA A 576 23.22 1.87 -0.18
N GLY A 577 24.37 2.51 0.02
CA GLY A 577 24.83 2.96 1.32
C GLY A 577 25.31 4.41 1.19
N GLU A 578 24.58 5.32 1.83
CA GLU A 578 25.01 6.70 2.02
C GLU A 578 26.26 6.72 2.92
N GLY A 579 27.41 7.02 2.32
CA GLY A 579 28.67 7.17 3.02
C GLY A 579 29.61 7.99 2.18
N ASP A 580 29.91 9.20 2.66
CA ASP A 580 30.94 10.11 2.16
C ASP A 580 32.29 9.38 2.16
N SER A 581 32.59 8.71 1.06
CA SER A 581 33.78 7.90 0.90
C SER A 581 34.35 8.20 -0.48
N THR A 582 35.51 8.84 -0.47
CA THR A 582 36.33 9.07 -1.64
C THR A 582 36.57 7.75 -2.37
N MET A 583 35.92 7.62 -3.53
CA MET A 583 35.93 6.40 -4.36
C MET A 583 37.37 5.98 -4.75
N PRO A 584 37.67 4.66 -4.77
CA PRO A 584 38.98 4.16 -5.20
C PRO A 584 39.32 4.59 -6.63
N ASP A 585 40.58 4.90 -6.91
CA ASP A 585 41.03 5.21 -8.28
C ASP A 585 40.88 3.96 -9.17
N ILE A 586 39.96 4.02 -10.12
CA ILE A 586 39.66 2.92 -11.05
C ILE A 586 40.96 2.53 -11.76
N GLY A 587 41.38 1.27 -11.64
CA GLY A 587 42.59 0.76 -12.26
C GLY A 587 42.55 0.87 -13.79
N GLN A 588 43.71 0.95 -14.45
CA GLN A 588 43.80 1.15 -15.92
C GLN A 588 43.00 0.12 -16.73
N LYS A 589 42.96 -1.15 -16.29
CA LYS A 589 42.17 -2.22 -16.93
C LYS A 589 40.67 -1.95 -16.87
N GLN A 590 40.15 -1.61 -15.69
CA GLN A 590 38.72 -1.29 -15.50
C GLN A 590 38.32 -0.03 -16.28
N LYS A 591 39.19 0.99 -16.34
CA LYS A 591 38.98 2.18 -17.20
C LYS A 591 38.81 1.78 -18.67
N LEU A 592 39.66 0.89 -19.18
CA LEU A 592 39.56 0.40 -20.56
C LEU A 592 38.30 -0.44 -20.82
N GLU A 593 37.86 -1.24 -19.85
CA GLU A 593 36.62 -2.02 -19.95
C GLU A 593 35.38 -1.12 -20.01
N VAL A 594 35.27 -0.13 -19.11
CA VAL A 594 34.15 0.82 -19.10
C VAL A 594 34.11 1.60 -20.42
N LEU A 595 35.26 2.11 -20.89
CA LEU A 595 35.34 2.81 -22.18
C LEU A 595 34.98 1.89 -23.36
N GLY A 596 35.39 0.62 -23.31
CA GLY A 596 35.00 -0.38 -24.29
C GLY A 596 33.49 -0.57 -24.36
N SER A 597 32.84 -0.68 -23.21
CA SER A 597 31.37 -0.78 -23.10
C SER A 597 30.66 0.47 -23.66
N SER A 598 31.14 1.66 -23.29
CA SER A 598 30.60 2.93 -23.78
C SER A 598 30.73 3.07 -25.30
N ILE A 599 31.91 2.77 -25.87
CA ILE A 599 32.12 2.82 -27.32
C ILE A 599 31.21 1.82 -28.02
N THR A 600 31.08 0.60 -27.49
CA THR A 600 30.19 -0.42 -28.06
C THR A 600 28.74 0.06 -28.09
N SER A 601 28.28 0.71 -27.01
CA SER A 601 26.91 1.27 -26.93
C SER A 601 26.69 2.39 -27.96
N LEU A 602 27.66 3.28 -28.14
CA LEU A 602 27.61 4.33 -29.16
C LEU A 602 27.66 3.76 -30.58
N GLU A 603 28.45 2.72 -30.82
CA GLU A 603 28.53 2.05 -32.12
C GLU A 603 27.23 1.32 -32.47
N GLN A 604 26.55 0.73 -31.49
CA GLN A 604 25.20 0.16 -31.66
C GLN A 604 24.18 1.25 -32.05
N LEU A 605 24.19 2.39 -31.36
CA LEU A 605 23.32 3.52 -31.67
C LEU A 605 23.62 4.08 -33.07
N LEU A 606 24.90 4.19 -33.45
CA LEU A 606 25.33 4.61 -34.79
C LEU A 606 24.85 3.64 -35.86
N TYR A 607 24.98 2.33 -35.64
CA TYR A 607 24.47 1.32 -36.57
C TYR A 607 22.97 1.49 -36.81
N LEU A 608 22.19 1.68 -35.74
CA LEU A 608 20.75 1.89 -35.85
C LEU A 608 20.41 3.20 -36.57
N TYR A 609 21.16 4.26 -36.31
CA TYR A 609 21.03 5.55 -37.00
C TYR A 609 21.25 5.41 -38.51
N LEU A 610 22.36 4.78 -38.91
CA LEU A 610 22.69 4.56 -40.32
C LEU A 610 21.62 3.70 -41.01
N ARG A 611 21.17 2.62 -40.35
CA ARG A 611 20.12 1.75 -40.88
C ARG A 611 18.79 2.48 -41.04
N THR A 612 18.47 3.39 -40.12
CA THR A 612 17.25 4.22 -40.18
C THR A 612 17.30 5.15 -41.39
N ASN A 613 18.42 5.84 -41.62
CA ASN A 613 18.61 6.70 -42.79
C ASN A 613 18.53 5.92 -44.11
N GLU A 614 19.14 4.73 -44.18
CA GLU A 614 19.04 3.86 -45.36
C GLU A 614 17.58 3.47 -45.67
N CYS A 615 16.81 3.08 -44.65
CA CYS A 615 15.40 2.72 -44.81
C CYS A 615 14.55 3.92 -45.26
N LEU A 616 14.83 5.11 -44.71
CA LEU A 616 14.16 6.36 -45.10
C LEU A 616 14.41 6.70 -46.57
N GLU A 617 15.67 6.63 -47.03
CA GLU A 617 16.01 6.88 -48.42
C GLU A 617 15.33 5.88 -49.37
N GLN A 618 15.40 4.59 -49.06
CA GLN A 618 14.79 3.54 -49.89
C GLN A 618 13.27 3.71 -50.00
N SER A 619 12.60 4.00 -48.87
CA SER A 619 11.14 4.13 -48.83
C SER A 619 10.67 5.42 -49.50
N SER A 620 11.43 6.52 -49.35
CA SER A 620 11.19 7.78 -50.07
C SER A 620 11.30 7.59 -51.59
N ARG A 621 12.31 6.85 -52.07
CA ARG A 621 12.45 6.52 -53.50
C ARG A 621 11.29 5.66 -54.02
N LYS A 622 10.90 4.62 -53.28
CA LYS A 622 9.75 3.75 -53.64
C LYS A 622 8.45 4.55 -53.72
N ARG A 623 8.21 5.45 -52.78
CA ARG A 623 7.02 6.31 -52.79
C ARG A 623 6.96 7.20 -54.03
N LYS A 624 8.06 7.88 -54.37
CA LYS A 624 8.15 8.68 -55.60
C LYS A 624 7.91 7.88 -56.87
N GLN A 625 8.19 6.57 -56.87
CA GLN A 625 7.89 5.67 -57.99
C GLN A 625 6.44 5.18 -58.02
N THR A 626 5.71 5.29 -56.91
CA THR A 626 4.30 4.85 -56.81
C THR A 626 3.32 6.01 -57.02
N GLU A 627 3.79 7.26 -56.85
CA GLU A 627 3.03 8.49 -57.15
C GLU A 627 3.11 8.92 -58.63
N VAL A 628 3.93 8.23 -59.44
CA VAL A 628 4.02 8.35 -60.92
C VAL A 628 3.24 7.22 -61.54
#